data_AF-A0A3L7QAT0-F1
#
_entry.id   AF-A0A3L7QAT0-F1
#
_cell.length_a   1.000
_cell.length_b   1.000
_cell.length_c   1.000
_cell.angle_alpha   90.00
_cell.angle_beta   90.00
_cell.angle_gamma   90.00
#
_symmetry.space_group_name_H-M   'P 1'
#
loop_
_entity.id
_entity.type
_entity.pdbx_description
1 polymer ?
#
loop_
_entity_poly.entity_id
_entity_poly.type
_entity_poly.pdbx_seq_one_letter_code
_entity_poly.pdbx_strand_id
1 'polypeptide(L)'
;MVSLFSKEWFQSWSRRISLHWIAEKVRKNRFRVERTHRRTGRGEVLEHRTLLAAIIVNTPQDNTTGGDGLVTLREAINAANADATTDLGHTGSGADTILFDSTVFAGGGIISLTAWGNTSVGVSALYVGSDITIDGPGGTNGVTIARDGSAIAMRLFFVGGTGSLTLNDLTLSNGVARGFDGGITFKGGDGGGTAGLGGAIYNQGTLTVRNSLLTGNLAIGGNGGNSNNGNQGNGGG
;
A
#
# COMPACT_ATOMS: atom_id res chain seq x y z
N MET A 1 -15.20 -18.90 -70.53
CA MET A 1 -15.26 -20.11 -69.68
C MET A 1 -14.55 -21.24 -70.43
N VAL A 2 -13.35 -21.65 -69.97
CA VAL A 2 -12.62 -22.90 -70.32
C VAL A 2 -12.17 -23.09 -71.80
N SER A 3 -11.14 -23.92 -72.01
CA SER A 3 -10.73 -24.61 -73.26
C SER A 3 -9.77 -23.88 -74.22
N LEU A 4 -8.73 -24.45 -74.85
CA LEU A 4 -7.92 -25.70 -74.69
C LEU A 4 -6.59 -25.52 -75.50
N PHE A 5 -5.47 -26.10 -75.03
CA PHE A 5 -4.29 -26.69 -75.73
C PHE A 5 -3.55 -26.04 -76.93
N SER A 6 -2.20 -26.10 -76.86
CA SER A 6 -1.23 -26.78 -77.79
C SER A 6 0.22 -26.21 -77.61
N LYS A 7 1.36 -26.74 -78.10
CA LYS A 7 1.74 -27.83 -79.03
C LYS A 7 3.01 -28.61 -78.58
N GLU A 8 3.02 -29.91 -78.85
CA GLU A 8 4.08 -30.87 -79.29
C GLU A 8 5.61 -30.55 -79.27
N TRP A 9 6.41 -31.52 -78.71
CA TRP A 9 7.76 -32.06 -79.09
C TRP A 9 9.00 -31.11 -79.23
N PHE A 10 10.29 -31.53 -79.31
CA PHE A 10 10.96 -32.77 -79.77
C PHE A 10 12.42 -32.90 -79.19
N GLN A 11 12.80 -34.05 -78.56
CA GLN A 11 14.18 -34.66 -78.48
C GLN A 11 15.42 -33.86 -77.96
N SER A 12 16.64 -34.40 -77.70
CA SER A 12 17.21 -35.73 -77.33
C SER A 12 18.73 -35.57 -77.04
N TRP A 13 19.34 -36.48 -76.24
CA TRP A 13 20.81 -36.76 -76.13
C TRP A 13 21.76 -35.64 -75.61
N SER A 14 22.97 -35.90 -75.09
CA SER A 14 23.59 -37.08 -74.42
C SER A 14 24.98 -36.73 -73.80
N ARG A 15 25.55 -37.64 -73.00
CA ARG A 15 27.00 -37.76 -72.60
C ARG A 15 27.61 -36.61 -71.78
N ARG A 16 27.95 -36.81 -70.48
CA ARG A 16 29.06 -37.61 -69.89
C ARG A 16 30.45 -37.31 -70.48
N ILE A 17 31.28 -36.66 -69.67
CA ILE A 17 32.74 -36.88 -69.63
C ILE A 17 33.10 -37.18 -68.16
N SER A 18 33.89 -38.24 -67.94
CA SER A 18 34.41 -38.64 -66.63
C SER A 18 35.87 -39.05 -66.76
N LEU A 19 36.78 -38.23 -66.25
CA LEU A 19 38.23 -38.49 -66.09
C LEU A 19 38.75 -37.48 -65.05
N HIS A 20 39.76 -37.75 -64.22
CA HIS A 20 40.31 -39.01 -63.71
C HIS A 20 41.01 -38.68 -62.37
N TRP A 21 41.27 -39.68 -61.52
CA TRP A 21 42.03 -39.52 -60.28
C TRP A 21 43.50 -39.10 -60.52
N ILE A 22 44.12 -38.41 -59.56
CA ILE A 22 45.48 -38.69 -59.03
C ILE A 22 45.78 -37.77 -57.82
N ALA A 23 46.57 -38.29 -56.86
CA ALA A 23 47.03 -37.64 -55.63
C ALA A 23 48.18 -36.62 -55.93
N GLU A 24 48.82 -35.89 -54.99
CA GLU A 24 48.88 -35.99 -53.53
C GLU A 24 49.19 -34.61 -52.88
N LYS A 25 49.24 -34.60 -51.54
CA LYS A 25 49.40 -33.44 -50.64
C LYS A 25 50.69 -32.61 -50.89
N VAL A 26 50.61 -31.30 -50.59
CA VAL A 26 51.36 -30.60 -49.50
C VAL A 26 51.50 -29.09 -49.81
N ARG A 27 50.80 -28.22 -49.05
CA ARG A 27 51.42 -27.21 -48.16
C ARG A 27 50.37 -26.44 -47.33
N LYS A 28 50.75 -26.05 -46.11
CA LYS A 28 49.91 -25.31 -45.15
C LYS A 28 49.86 -23.83 -45.54
N ASN A 29 48.67 -23.28 -45.80
CA ASN A 29 48.45 -21.83 -45.76
C ASN A 29 47.76 -21.45 -44.45
N ARG A 30 48.41 -20.58 -43.67
CA ARG A 30 47.88 -20.04 -42.42
C ARG A 30 46.91 -18.90 -42.74
N PHE A 31 45.61 -19.15 -42.70
CA PHE A 31 44.64 -18.05 -42.68
C PHE A 31 44.72 -17.34 -41.33
N ARG A 32 45.18 -16.08 -41.36
CA ARG A 32 45.17 -15.16 -40.22
C ARG A 32 43.73 -14.78 -39.95
N VAL A 33 43.11 -15.42 -38.96
CA VAL A 33 41.80 -15.01 -38.44
C VAL A 33 41.98 -13.65 -37.75
N GLU A 34 41.47 -12.59 -38.37
CA GLU A 34 41.35 -11.30 -37.70
C GLU A 34 40.32 -11.43 -36.58
N ARG A 35 40.79 -11.26 -35.34
CA ARG A 35 39.93 -11.23 -34.16
C ARG A 35 39.22 -9.88 -34.12
N THR A 36 37.99 -9.83 -34.62
CA THR A 36 37.08 -8.74 -34.30
C THR A 36 36.88 -8.71 -32.79
N HIS A 37 37.43 -7.68 -32.13
CA HIS A 37 37.25 -7.48 -30.70
C HIS A 37 35.80 -7.11 -30.40
N ARG A 38 34.95 -8.12 -30.17
CA ARG A 38 33.70 -7.94 -29.44
C ARG A 38 34.06 -7.45 -28.04
N ARG A 39 33.98 -6.14 -27.82
CA ARG A 39 33.81 -5.57 -26.48
C ARG A 39 32.47 -6.07 -25.96
N THR A 40 32.49 -7.19 -25.25
CA THR A 40 31.39 -7.56 -24.36
C THR A 40 31.40 -6.52 -23.25
N GLY A 41 30.58 -5.46 -23.42
CA GLY A 41 30.23 -4.60 -22.30
C GLY A 41 29.68 -5.50 -21.21
N ARG A 42 30.40 -5.57 -20.09
CA ARG A 42 29.93 -6.30 -18.91
C ARG A 42 28.79 -5.46 -18.38
N GLY A 43 27.57 -5.78 -18.80
CA GLY A 43 26.36 -5.22 -18.24
C GLY A 43 26.32 -5.68 -16.80
N GLU A 44 26.81 -4.84 -15.89
CA GLU A 44 26.60 -5.01 -14.48
C GLU A 44 25.09 -4.95 -14.27
N VAL A 45 24.54 -5.96 -13.61
CA VAL A 45 23.13 -5.93 -13.23
C VAL A 45 23.01 -4.72 -12.32
N LEU A 46 22.26 -3.71 -12.76
CA LEU A 46 21.87 -2.60 -11.92
C LEU A 46 21.22 -3.20 -10.67
N GLU A 47 21.92 -3.09 -9.54
CA GLU A 47 21.34 -3.38 -8.25
C GLU A 47 20.01 -2.62 -8.17
N HIS A 48 18.91 -3.33 -7.93
CA HIS A 48 17.67 -2.66 -7.57
C HIS A 48 17.93 -1.96 -6.24
N ARG A 49 18.26 -0.68 -6.32
CA ARG A 49 18.14 0.26 -5.21
C ARG A 49 16.65 0.43 -4.96
N THR A 50 16.07 -0.55 -4.27
CA THR A 50 14.90 -0.33 -3.43
C THR A 50 15.33 0.61 -2.32
N LEU A 51 15.45 1.89 -2.67
CA LEU A 51 15.33 2.96 -1.70
C LEU A 51 13.96 2.75 -1.05
N LEU A 52 13.90 2.77 0.29
CA LEU A 52 12.62 2.90 0.97
C LEU A 52 11.95 4.16 0.43
N ALA A 53 10.79 3.98 -0.20
CA ALA A 53 9.95 5.08 -0.62
C ALA A 53 9.40 5.73 0.65
N ALA A 54 10.06 6.81 1.08
CA ALA A 54 9.63 7.58 2.22
C ALA A 54 8.56 8.57 1.76
N ILE A 55 7.35 8.46 2.32
CA ILE A 55 6.29 9.44 2.10
C ILE A 55 6.36 10.47 3.24
N ILE A 56 6.68 11.71 2.91
CA ILE A 56 6.84 12.78 3.91
C ILE A 56 5.51 13.50 4.12
N VAL A 57 5.06 13.56 5.39
CA VAL A 57 3.96 14.41 5.85
C VAL A 57 4.52 15.79 6.19
N ASN A 58 4.10 16.82 5.45
CA ASN A 58 4.56 18.20 5.62
C ASN A 58 3.49 19.15 6.20
N THR A 59 2.37 18.63 6.68
CA THR A 59 1.30 19.44 7.28
C THR A 59 0.60 18.68 8.42
N PRO A 60 0.21 19.35 9.51
CA PRO A 60 -0.61 18.75 10.58
C PRO A 60 -2.11 18.72 10.24
N GLN A 61 -2.52 19.19 9.06
CA GLN A 61 -3.90 19.20 8.62
C GLN A 61 -4.47 17.77 8.42
N ASP A 62 -5.80 17.67 8.44
CA ASP A 62 -6.54 16.43 8.20
C ASP A 62 -7.54 16.61 7.05
N ASN A 63 -7.06 16.46 5.80
CA ASN A 63 -7.86 16.55 4.59
C ASN A 63 -7.29 15.62 3.49
N THR A 64 -7.77 15.75 2.24
CA THR A 64 -7.21 15.06 1.06
C THR A 64 -7.20 16.01 -0.16
N THR A 65 -6.65 17.21 0.00
CA THR A 65 -6.74 18.32 -0.97
C THR A 65 -5.60 18.26 -1.98
N GLY A 66 -5.72 17.36 -2.96
CA GLY A 66 -4.70 17.23 -4.00
C GLY A 66 -4.51 18.51 -4.84
N GLY A 67 -3.26 18.79 -5.18
CA GLY A 67 -2.80 19.95 -5.94
C GLY A 67 -2.43 21.18 -5.09
N ASP A 68 -2.38 21.09 -3.77
CA ASP A 68 -2.01 22.20 -2.87
C ASP A 68 -0.52 22.21 -2.44
N GLY A 69 0.22 21.14 -2.76
CA GLY A 69 1.65 21.00 -2.41
C GLY A 69 1.89 20.56 -0.96
N LEU A 70 0.84 20.17 -0.26
CA LEU A 70 0.88 19.58 1.07
C LEU A 70 0.59 18.07 0.98
N VAL A 71 1.07 17.34 1.98
CA VAL A 71 0.77 15.93 2.20
C VAL A 71 0.45 15.76 3.67
N THR A 72 -0.83 15.56 3.94
CA THR A 72 -1.36 15.19 5.26
C THR A 72 -1.01 13.73 5.58
N LEU A 73 -1.11 13.35 6.86
CA LEU A 73 -1.00 11.94 7.25
C LEU A 73 -2.05 11.06 6.56
N ARG A 74 -3.23 11.61 6.29
CA ARG A 74 -4.33 10.92 5.60
C ARG A 74 -3.97 10.62 4.14
N GLU A 75 -3.39 11.59 3.44
CA GLU A 75 -2.91 11.40 2.07
C GLU A 75 -1.73 10.44 2.00
N ALA A 76 -0.78 10.52 2.94
CA ALA A 76 0.34 9.59 2.99
C ALA A 76 -0.12 8.13 3.17
N ILE A 77 -1.08 7.88 4.07
CA ILE A 77 -1.67 6.55 4.27
C ILE A 77 -2.50 6.12 3.05
N ASN A 78 -3.27 7.01 2.44
CA ASN A 78 -4.04 6.70 1.22
C ASN A 78 -3.12 6.35 0.04
N ALA A 79 -1.99 7.06 -0.10
CA ALA A 79 -0.98 6.80 -1.12
C ALA A 79 -0.29 5.44 -0.92
N ALA A 80 0.12 5.13 0.32
CA ALA A 80 0.71 3.83 0.67
C ALA A 80 -0.27 2.64 0.52
N ASN A 81 -1.57 2.86 0.77
CA ASN A 81 -2.59 1.82 0.55
C ASN A 81 -2.88 1.55 -0.93
N ALA A 82 -2.55 2.49 -1.83
CA ALA A 82 -2.97 2.48 -3.23
C ALA A 82 -1.80 2.44 -4.24
N ASP A 83 -0.56 2.30 -3.75
CA ASP A 83 0.69 2.48 -4.53
C ASP A 83 0.68 3.77 -5.38
N ALA A 84 0.15 4.87 -4.81
CA ALA A 84 -0.15 6.11 -5.53
C ALA A 84 0.83 7.24 -5.21
N THR A 85 0.91 8.22 -6.12
CA THR A 85 1.77 9.41 -5.97
C THR A 85 1.07 10.53 -5.22
N THR A 86 1.76 11.08 -4.23
CA THR A 86 1.36 12.27 -3.44
C THR A 86 1.73 13.58 -4.13
N ASP A 87 1.19 14.69 -3.63
CA ASP A 87 1.49 16.06 -4.08
C ASP A 87 2.98 16.44 -4.04
N LEU A 88 3.76 15.86 -3.12
CA LEU A 88 5.21 16.04 -3.06
C LEU A 88 5.99 15.13 -4.04
N GLY A 89 5.30 14.33 -4.85
CA GLY A 89 5.92 13.40 -5.80
C GLY A 89 6.42 12.09 -5.18
N HIS A 90 6.22 11.86 -3.88
CA HIS A 90 6.48 10.55 -3.26
C HIS A 90 5.39 9.55 -3.70
N THR A 91 5.78 8.38 -4.19
CA THR A 91 4.87 7.30 -4.61
C THR A 91 4.96 6.14 -3.63
N GLY A 92 3.83 5.67 -3.11
CA GLY A 92 3.78 4.44 -2.32
C GLY A 92 4.14 3.22 -3.18
N SER A 93 4.82 2.23 -2.61
CA SER A 93 5.11 0.97 -3.32
C SER A 93 5.33 -0.21 -2.38
N GLY A 94 4.26 -0.98 -2.15
CA GLY A 94 4.30 -2.26 -1.44
C GLY A 94 4.41 -2.12 0.08
N ALA A 95 5.62 -1.83 0.58
CA ALA A 95 5.90 -1.63 2.00
C ALA A 95 6.49 -0.24 2.20
N ASP A 96 5.70 0.66 2.79
CA ASP A 96 5.97 2.10 2.81
C ASP A 96 6.39 2.60 4.20
N THR A 97 7.19 3.66 4.21
CA THR A 97 7.55 4.38 5.44
C THR A 97 7.04 5.81 5.36
N ILE A 98 6.18 6.18 6.30
CA ILE A 98 5.67 7.53 6.47
C ILE A 98 6.53 8.25 7.49
N LEU A 99 7.15 9.36 7.06
CA LEU A 99 7.98 10.24 7.89
C LEU A 99 7.30 11.60 8.07
N PHE A 100 7.72 12.37 9.06
CA PHE A 100 7.25 13.75 9.28
C PHE A 100 8.34 14.75 8.88
N ASP A 101 7.93 15.85 8.23
CA ASP A 101 8.85 16.92 7.87
C ASP A 101 9.49 17.52 9.13
N SER A 102 10.84 17.51 9.17
CA SER A 102 11.61 17.90 10.35
C SER A 102 11.56 19.39 10.66
N THR A 103 11.08 20.23 9.74
CA THR A 103 10.89 21.67 9.97
C THR A 103 9.50 21.96 10.53
N VAL A 104 8.47 21.29 9.99
CA VAL A 104 7.07 21.46 10.40
C VAL A 104 6.81 20.83 11.77
N PHE A 105 7.44 19.69 12.06
CA PHE A 105 7.29 18.95 13.32
C PHE A 105 8.53 19.09 14.24
N ALA A 106 9.33 20.14 14.05
CA ALA A 106 10.57 20.40 14.78
C ALA A 106 10.42 20.48 16.31
N GLY A 107 9.26 20.94 16.79
CA GLY A 107 8.92 20.99 18.22
C GLY A 107 7.97 19.88 18.66
N GLY A 108 7.87 18.79 17.89
CA GLY A 108 6.71 17.91 17.88
C GLY A 108 5.52 18.55 17.15
N GLY A 109 4.33 17.97 17.33
CA GLY A 109 3.09 18.53 16.77
C GLY A 109 1.87 17.67 17.07
N ILE A 110 0.68 18.22 16.84
CA ILE A 110 -0.59 17.50 16.96
C ILE A 110 -1.26 17.46 15.58
N ILE A 111 -1.49 16.25 15.09
CA ILE A 111 -2.34 15.98 13.93
C ILE A 111 -3.74 15.73 14.49
N SER A 112 -4.63 16.73 14.37
CA SER A 112 -6.00 16.66 14.88
C SER A 112 -6.91 16.05 13.81
N LEU A 113 -7.24 14.78 13.96
CA LEU A 113 -8.11 14.04 13.06
C LEU A 113 -9.56 14.49 13.23
N THR A 114 -10.14 15.07 12.19
CA THR A 114 -11.49 15.61 12.14
C THR A 114 -12.44 14.74 11.31
N ALA A 115 -11.92 14.05 10.28
CA ALA A 115 -12.69 13.24 9.35
C ALA A 115 -12.55 11.73 9.60
N TRP A 116 -13.59 10.98 9.24
CA TRP A 116 -13.54 9.52 9.18
C TRP A 116 -13.04 9.05 7.81
N GLY A 117 -12.34 7.90 7.78
CA GLY A 117 -11.83 7.27 6.56
C GLY A 117 -12.32 5.83 6.35
N ASN A 118 -12.88 5.19 7.39
CA ASN A 118 -13.48 3.87 7.27
C ASN A 118 -14.64 3.68 8.27
N THR A 119 -15.65 2.88 7.87
CA THR A 119 -16.84 2.53 8.67
C THR A 119 -17.09 1.02 8.79
N SER A 120 -16.24 0.17 8.22
CA SER A 120 -16.46 -1.28 8.04
C SER A 120 -16.67 -2.04 9.34
N VAL A 121 -16.09 -1.58 10.45
CA VAL A 121 -16.26 -2.18 11.80
C VAL A 121 -16.58 -1.08 12.82
N GLY A 122 -17.47 -0.15 12.44
CA GLY A 122 -17.64 1.13 13.11
C GLY A 122 -16.63 2.19 12.61
N VAL A 123 -16.70 3.41 13.14
CA VAL A 123 -15.99 4.57 12.58
C VAL A 123 -14.51 4.62 12.99
N SER A 124 -13.63 4.75 11.99
CA SER A 124 -12.20 5.00 12.16
C SER A 124 -11.73 6.14 11.26
N ALA A 125 -10.80 6.96 11.75
CA ALA A 125 -10.22 8.07 11.01
C ALA A 125 -9.30 7.59 9.88
N LEU A 126 -8.36 6.70 10.17
CA LEU A 126 -7.36 6.21 9.23
C LEU A 126 -7.50 4.69 9.03
N TYR A 127 -7.34 4.23 7.79
CA TYR A 127 -7.38 2.81 7.41
C TYR A 127 -6.02 2.36 6.91
N VAL A 128 -5.56 1.19 7.35
CA VAL A 128 -4.30 0.56 6.90
C VAL A 128 -4.65 -0.78 6.26
N GLY A 129 -4.42 -0.87 4.95
CA GLY A 129 -4.69 -2.04 4.10
C GLY A 129 -3.44 -2.69 3.51
N SER A 130 -2.32 -1.96 3.42
CA SER A 130 -0.98 -2.41 3.02
C SER A 130 -0.02 -2.49 4.23
N ASP A 131 1.30 -2.67 3.99
CA ASP A 131 2.33 -2.65 5.03
C ASP A 131 2.90 -1.23 5.18
N ILE A 132 2.59 -0.59 6.31
CA ILE A 132 2.89 0.82 6.58
C ILE A 132 3.65 0.94 7.90
N THR A 133 4.85 1.51 7.84
CA THR A 133 5.55 2.04 9.02
C THR A 133 5.31 3.53 9.14
N ILE A 134 4.93 4.03 10.32
CA ILE A 134 4.83 5.45 10.63
C ILE A 134 5.88 5.76 11.70
N ASP A 135 6.88 6.57 11.34
CA ASP A 135 8.06 6.85 12.16
C ASP A 135 8.00 8.29 12.67
N GLY A 136 7.76 8.45 13.98
CA GLY A 136 7.78 9.75 14.64
C GLY A 136 9.20 10.33 14.74
N PRO A 137 9.37 11.66 14.99
CA PRO A 137 10.70 12.29 15.01
C PRO A 137 11.66 11.84 16.13
N GLY A 138 11.19 10.99 17.06
CA GLY A 138 11.96 10.51 18.20
C GLY A 138 12.28 11.59 19.25
N GLY A 139 12.93 11.16 20.33
CA GLY A 139 13.43 12.04 21.39
C GLY A 139 12.31 12.83 22.08
N THR A 140 12.50 14.14 22.26
CA THR A 140 11.51 15.03 22.88
C THR A 140 10.46 15.58 21.92
N ASN A 141 10.65 15.38 20.61
CA ASN A 141 9.88 16.04 19.56
C ASN A 141 8.75 15.11 19.07
N GLY A 142 7.87 14.72 19.99
CA GLY A 142 6.82 13.75 19.71
C GLY A 142 5.74 14.28 18.75
N VAL A 143 5.39 13.48 17.75
CA VAL A 143 4.16 13.69 16.98
C VAL A 143 3.00 12.99 17.68
N THR A 144 1.95 13.76 17.96
CA THR A 144 0.69 13.27 18.52
C THR A 144 -0.34 13.15 17.40
N ILE A 145 -0.87 11.95 17.21
CA ILE A 145 -2.02 11.67 16.37
C ILE A 145 -3.24 11.62 17.32
N ALA A 146 -4.09 12.63 17.24
CA ALA A 146 -5.23 12.77 18.14
C ALA A 146 -6.55 12.82 17.37
N ARG A 147 -7.63 12.33 17.96
CA ARG A 147 -8.98 12.71 17.50
C ARG A 147 -9.23 14.16 17.92
N ASP A 148 -9.79 14.97 17.03
CA ASP A 148 -10.28 16.30 17.42
C ASP A 148 -11.40 16.18 18.46
N GLY A 149 -11.41 17.07 19.46
CA GLY A 149 -12.43 17.07 20.50
C GLY A 149 -13.85 17.20 19.95
N SER A 150 -14.03 18.01 18.91
CA SER A 150 -15.29 18.39 18.28
C SER A 150 -15.73 17.45 17.15
N ALA A 151 -14.84 16.56 16.68
CA ALA A 151 -15.19 15.54 15.70
C ALA A 151 -16.24 14.56 16.26
N ILE A 152 -16.79 13.72 15.39
CA ILE A 152 -17.58 12.56 15.82
C ILE A 152 -16.73 11.56 16.62
N ALA A 153 -17.36 10.68 17.39
CA ALA A 153 -16.69 9.56 18.02
C ALA A 153 -16.13 8.63 16.93
N MET A 154 -14.81 8.53 16.85
CA MET A 154 -14.10 7.67 15.93
C MET A 154 -12.78 7.19 16.55
N ARG A 155 -12.34 6.01 16.12
CA ARG A 155 -10.98 5.51 16.38
C ARG A 155 -9.96 6.25 15.54
N LEU A 156 -8.70 6.19 15.94
CA LEU A 156 -7.61 6.75 15.15
C LEU A 156 -7.29 5.84 13.96
N PHE A 157 -7.12 4.54 14.21
CA PHE A 157 -6.73 3.56 13.20
C PHE A 157 -7.65 2.34 13.14
N PHE A 158 -7.89 1.84 11.93
CA PHE A 158 -8.28 0.46 11.66
C PHE A 158 -7.23 -0.19 10.75
N VAL A 159 -6.58 -1.24 11.24
CA VAL A 159 -5.70 -2.11 10.44
C VAL A 159 -6.55 -3.28 9.93
N GLY A 160 -6.76 -3.33 8.61
CA GLY A 160 -7.52 -4.38 7.95
C GLY A 160 -6.81 -5.74 7.99
N GLY A 161 -7.51 -6.81 7.63
CA GLY A 161 -6.96 -8.17 7.68
C GLY A 161 -5.73 -8.44 6.81
N THR A 162 -5.49 -7.61 5.78
CA THR A 162 -4.26 -7.63 4.95
C THR A 162 -3.23 -6.59 5.37
N GLY A 163 -3.61 -5.67 6.27
CA GLY A 163 -2.77 -4.55 6.68
C GLY A 163 -1.70 -4.96 7.70
N SER A 164 -0.58 -4.27 7.65
CA SER A 164 0.48 -4.33 8.65
C SER A 164 0.80 -2.89 9.04
N LEU A 165 0.73 -2.58 10.34
CA LEU A 165 1.02 -1.26 10.87
C LEU A 165 2.15 -1.33 11.89
N THR A 166 3.23 -0.61 11.63
CA THR A 166 4.27 -0.32 12.62
C THR A 166 4.18 1.15 13.04
N LEU A 167 4.03 1.40 14.34
CA LEU A 167 4.05 2.73 14.94
C LEU A 167 5.31 2.88 15.81
N ASN A 168 6.17 3.84 15.48
CA ASN A 168 7.36 4.16 16.24
C ASN A 168 7.30 5.59 16.75
N ASP A 169 7.66 5.82 18.02
CA ASP A 169 7.92 7.15 18.59
C ASP A 169 6.76 8.16 18.42
N LEU A 170 5.52 7.68 18.53
CA LEU A 170 4.29 8.44 18.37
C LEU A 170 3.46 8.51 19.67
N THR A 171 2.65 9.56 19.83
CA THR A 171 1.56 9.58 20.82
C THR A 171 0.21 9.42 20.11
N LEU A 172 -0.61 8.48 20.54
CA LEU A 172 -1.96 8.25 20.03
C LEU A 172 -2.97 8.60 21.13
N SER A 173 -3.84 9.57 20.89
CA SER A 173 -4.74 10.07 21.94
C SER A 173 -6.16 10.46 21.51
N ASN A 174 -7.06 10.54 22.49
CA ASN A 174 -8.46 10.99 22.35
C ASN A 174 -9.33 10.18 21.37
N GLY A 175 -8.86 9.03 20.88
CA GLY A 175 -9.64 8.11 20.05
C GLY A 175 -10.83 7.55 20.84
N VAL A 176 -12.02 7.54 20.23
CA VAL A 176 -13.25 7.07 20.88
C VAL A 176 -13.98 6.10 19.95
N ALA A 177 -13.88 4.81 20.24
CA ALA A 177 -14.74 3.80 19.65
C ALA A 177 -16.07 3.78 20.43
N ARG A 178 -17.19 4.11 19.79
CA ARG A 178 -18.53 3.91 20.36
C ARG A 178 -19.29 2.82 19.61
N GLY A 179 -19.81 1.85 20.35
CA GLY A 179 -20.76 0.86 19.85
C GLY A 179 -22.13 1.46 19.54
N PHE A 180 -22.91 0.83 18.65
CA PHE A 180 -24.28 1.27 18.41
C PHE A 180 -25.19 0.86 19.56
N ASP A 181 -26.06 1.77 19.99
CA ASP A 181 -27.11 1.49 20.97
C ASP A 181 -28.06 0.39 20.47
N GLY A 182 -28.62 -0.38 21.39
CA GLY A 182 -29.67 -1.34 21.12
C GLY A 182 -30.95 -0.66 20.64
N GLY A 183 -31.67 -1.36 19.77
CA GLY A 183 -32.97 -0.93 19.24
C GLY A 183 -34.09 -0.84 20.28
N ILE A 184 -35.28 -0.54 19.76
CA ILE A 184 -36.53 -0.54 20.52
C ILE A 184 -37.41 -1.67 19.96
N THR A 185 -37.69 -2.69 20.78
CA THR A 185 -38.49 -3.86 20.38
C THR A 185 -39.66 -4.15 21.32
N PHE A 186 -40.74 -4.68 20.74
CA PHE A 186 -41.91 -5.19 21.47
C PHE A 186 -41.68 -6.58 22.10
N LYS A 187 -40.61 -7.26 21.72
CA LYS A 187 -40.13 -8.51 22.33
C LYS A 187 -38.65 -8.29 22.63
N GLY A 188 -38.32 -8.01 23.90
CA GLY A 188 -36.99 -7.55 24.29
C GLY A 188 -35.88 -8.47 23.77
N GLY A 189 -34.87 -7.88 23.14
CA GLY A 189 -33.78 -8.63 22.52
C GLY A 189 -32.70 -7.81 21.83
N ASP A 190 -32.83 -6.48 21.72
CA ASP A 190 -31.82 -5.66 21.06
C ASP A 190 -30.62 -5.39 21.98
N GLY A 191 -29.62 -6.28 21.92
CA GLY A 191 -28.27 -5.95 22.40
C GLY A 191 -27.66 -4.82 21.57
N GLY A 192 -26.69 -4.09 22.13
CA GLY A 192 -25.98 -3.02 21.42
C GLY A 192 -25.41 -3.51 20.08
N GLY A 193 -25.80 -2.84 18.98
CA GLY A 193 -25.61 -3.33 17.61
C GLY A 193 -24.15 -3.53 17.18
N THR A 194 -23.20 -2.91 17.87
CA THR A 194 -21.76 -3.21 17.82
C THR A 194 -21.12 -2.94 19.18
N ALA A 195 -20.00 -3.61 19.48
CA ALA A 195 -19.13 -3.22 20.59
C ALA A 195 -18.24 -2.03 20.20
N GLY A 196 -17.81 -1.22 21.17
CA GLY A 196 -16.84 -0.14 20.99
C GLY A 196 -15.42 -0.66 20.80
N LEU A 197 -15.17 -1.42 19.73
CA LEU A 197 -13.95 -2.21 19.56
C LEU A 197 -12.71 -1.33 19.33
N GLY A 198 -11.91 -1.14 20.39
CA GLY A 198 -10.56 -0.57 20.38
C GLY A 198 -10.51 0.95 20.24
N GLY A 199 -10.40 1.70 21.34
CA GLY A 199 -10.54 3.16 21.33
C GLY A 199 -9.53 3.91 20.44
N ALA A 200 -8.25 3.51 20.46
CA ALA A 200 -7.22 4.08 19.59
C ALA A 200 -7.13 3.35 18.24
N ILE A 201 -6.96 2.03 18.31
CA ILE A 201 -6.66 1.15 17.19
C ILE A 201 -7.59 -0.06 17.28
N TYR A 202 -8.22 -0.42 16.17
CA TYR A 202 -8.76 -1.75 15.94
C TYR A 202 -7.86 -2.49 14.93
N ASN A 203 -7.45 -3.72 15.25
CA ASN A 203 -6.52 -4.49 14.41
C ASN A 203 -7.11 -5.85 14.03
N GLN A 204 -7.16 -6.13 12.73
CA GLN A 204 -7.45 -7.45 12.16
C GLN A 204 -6.25 -8.07 11.43
N GLY A 205 -5.20 -7.28 11.17
CA GLY A 205 -3.95 -7.72 10.54
C GLY A 205 -2.80 -7.75 11.55
N THR A 206 -1.65 -7.18 11.18
CA THR A 206 -0.46 -7.10 12.04
C THR A 206 -0.31 -5.69 12.63
N LEU A 207 0.01 -5.62 13.93
CA LEU A 207 0.29 -4.37 14.62
C LEU A 207 1.58 -4.48 15.44
N THR A 208 2.55 -3.61 15.19
CA THR A 208 3.74 -3.39 16.00
C THR A 208 3.71 -1.98 16.56
N VAL A 209 3.94 -1.82 17.87
CA VAL A 209 4.00 -0.51 18.53
C VAL A 209 5.31 -0.43 19.32
N ARG A 210 6.13 0.57 19.02
CA ARG A 210 7.46 0.79 19.61
C ARG A 210 7.55 2.23 20.11
N ASN A 211 8.14 2.44 21.29
CA ASN A 211 8.41 3.76 21.88
C ASN A 211 7.21 4.74 21.90
N SER A 212 5.98 4.23 21.78
CA SER A 212 4.78 5.03 21.52
C SER A 212 3.82 5.00 22.71
N LEU A 213 3.15 6.14 22.96
CA LEU A 213 2.21 6.32 24.07
C LEU A 213 0.77 6.30 23.56
N LEU A 214 -0.04 5.33 24.02
CA LEU A 214 -1.48 5.32 23.78
C LEU A 214 -2.18 5.82 25.05
N THR A 215 -2.77 7.02 25.02
CA THR A 215 -3.34 7.68 26.21
C THR A 215 -4.69 8.36 25.96
N GLY A 216 -5.61 8.34 26.94
CA GLY A 216 -6.91 9.00 26.82
C GLY A 216 -7.82 8.43 25.71
N ASN A 217 -7.62 7.17 25.32
CA ASN A 217 -8.42 6.51 24.28
C ASN A 217 -9.51 5.64 24.91
N LEU A 218 -10.74 5.71 24.40
CA LEU A 218 -11.93 5.10 25.01
C LEU A 218 -12.59 4.08 24.08
N ALA A 219 -12.80 2.88 24.61
CA ALA A 219 -13.66 1.84 24.05
C ALA A 219 -14.96 1.84 24.86
N ILE A 220 -16.08 2.21 24.23
CA ILE A 220 -17.39 2.36 24.88
C ILE A 220 -18.39 1.54 24.05
N GLY A 221 -19.00 0.49 24.59
CA GLY A 221 -20.06 -0.20 23.86
C GLY A 221 -21.36 0.62 23.78
N GLY A 222 -22.33 0.06 23.08
CA GLY A 222 -23.65 0.69 22.95
C GLY A 222 -24.49 0.51 24.21
N ASN A 223 -25.39 1.46 24.45
CA ASN A 223 -26.46 1.29 25.44
C ASN A 223 -27.29 0.05 25.09
N GLY A 224 -27.87 -0.61 26.10
CA GLY A 224 -28.79 -1.72 25.88
C GLY A 224 -30.15 -1.26 25.34
N GLY A 225 -30.81 -2.12 24.56
CA GLY A 225 -32.12 -1.81 23.97
C GLY A 225 -33.26 -1.74 24.99
N ASN A 226 -34.25 -0.89 24.68
CA ASN A 226 -35.39 -0.63 25.56
C ASN A 226 -36.58 -1.56 25.24
N SER A 227 -37.26 -2.04 26.29
CA SER A 227 -38.44 -2.91 26.17
C SER A 227 -39.70 -2.19 26.67
N ASN A 228 -40.71 -2.06 25.81
CA ASN A 228 -41.96 -1.35 26.13
C ASN A 228 -42.85 -2.08 27.16
N ASN A 229 -42.49 -3.29 27.59
CA ASN A 229 -43.30 -4.12 28.50
C ASN A 229 -42.93 -3.96 29.99
N GLY A 230 -42.15 -2.94 30.36
CA GLY A 230 -41.78 -2.67 31.76
C GLY A 230 -40.78 -3.66 32.37
N ASN A 231 -40.39 -4.70 31.63
CA ASN A 231 -39.29 -5.58 32.02
C ASN A 231 -37.94 -4.95 31.63
N GLN A 232 -36.98 -5.18 32.54
CA GLN A 232 -35.69 -4.51 32.68
C GLN A 232 -34.92 -4.39 31.35
N GLY A 233 -34.21 -3.27 31.18
CA GLY A 233 -33.37 -3.02 30.01
C GLY A 233 -32.33 -4.12 29.84
N ASN A 234 -32.15 -4.57 28.59
CA ASN A 234 -31.14 -5.57 28.26
C ASN A 234 -29.74 -4.96 28.46
N GLY A 235 -28.72 -5.77 28.71
CA GLY A 235 -27.37 -5.26 28.96
C GLY A 235 -26.79 -4.48 27.76
N GLY A 236 -26.17 -3.33 28.03
CA GLY A 236 -25.25 -2.68 27.11
C GLY A 236 -23.88 -3.40 27.07
N GLY A 237 -23.06 -3.08 26.06
CA GLY A 237 -21.72 -3.64 25.87
C GLY A 237 -20.58 -2.69 26.19
#